data_AF-A0AAV9IGN3-F1
#
_entry.id   AF-A0AAV9IGN3-F1
#
_cell.length_a   1.000
_cell.length_b   1.000
_cell.length_c   1.000
_cell.angle_alpha   90.00
_cell.angle_beta   90.00
_cell.angle_gamma   90.00
#
_symmetry.space_group_name_H-M   'P 1'
#
loop_
_entity.id
_entity.type
_entity.pdbx_description
1 polymer ?
#
loop_
_entity_poly.entity_id
_entity_poly.type
_entity_poly.pdbx_seq_one_letter_code
_entity_poly.pdbx_strand_id
1 'polypeptide(L)'
;MLGFVHLKRVSPSKRATIVASSFGMNGSKMGSLGGVKYKNSGVANDGRCFKITYCQPSQSRGYSGRELQNVYTTKLVPFSSWYAEQQRIMKMGGKIFKVELAVGRKQQNVGNM
;
A
#
# COMPACT_ATOMS: atom_id res chain seq x y z
N MET A 1 -49.72 9.52 23.94
CA MET A 1 -48.60 8.91 24.68
C MET A 1 -47.50 8.61 23.66
N LEU A 2 -46.43 9.43 23.62
CA LEU A 2 -45.37 9.39 22.60
C LEU A 2 -44.41 8.22 22.88
N GLY A 3 -44.33 7.26 21.97
CA GLY A 3 -43.40 6.14 22.03
C GLY A 3 -42.02 6.51 21.48
N PHE A 4 -41.02 6.46 22.36
CA PHE A 4 -39.60 6.75 22.09
C PHE A 4 -39.00 5.75 21.07
N VAL A 5 -38.48 6.27 19.95
CA VAL A 5 -37.67 5.49 19.00
C VAL A 5 -36.27 5.29 19.59
N HIS A 6 -35.91 4.05 19.91
CA HIS A 6 -34.61 3.69 20.44
C HIS A 6 -33.53 3.78 19.35
N LEU A 7 -32.87 4.93 19.25
CA LEU A 7 -31.75 5.18 18.34
C LEU A 7 -30.51 4.40 18.82
N LYS A 8 -30.20 3.25 18.21
CA LYS A 8 -28.95 2.53 18.46
C LYS A 8 -27.76 3.37 17.98
N ARG A 9 -26.97 3.90 18.91
CA ARG A 9 -25.67 4.53 18.61
C ARG A 9 -24.76 3.49 17.98
N VAL A 10 -24.43 3.67 16.70
CA VAL A 10 -23.36 2.92 16.04
C VAL A 10 -22.03 3.36 16.66
N SER A 11 -21.39 2.46 17.40
CA SER A 11 -20.02 2.65 17.86
C SER A 11 -19.12 2.89 16.64
N PRO A 12 -18.26 3.92 16.63
CA PRO A 12 -17.27 4.05 15.56
C PRO A 12 -16.41 2.79 15.59
N SER A 13 -16.44 2.04 14.49
CA SER A 13 -15.48 0.98 14.22
C SER A 13 -14.10 1.60 14.39
N LYS A 14 -13.33 1.11 15.37
CA LYS A 14 -11.90 1.37 15.41
C LYS A 14 -11.34 0.77 14.13
N ARG A 15 -11.23 1.58 13.07
CA ARG A 15 -10.24 1.37 12.01
C ARG A 15 -8.90 1.53 12.71
N ALA A 16 -8.51 0.48 13.43
CA ALA A 16 -7.11 0.17 13.62
C ALA A 16 -6.59 -0.03 12.20
N THR A 17 -6.02 1.04 11.65
CA THR A 17 -4.98 0.90 10.65
C THR A 17 -4.11 -0.23 11.19
N ILE A 18 -4.08 -1.36 10.48
CA ILE A 18 -3.10 -2.40 10.77
C ILE A 18 -1.78 -1.75 10.37
N VAL A 19 -1.25 -0.91 11.25
CA VAL A 19 0.08 -0.38 11.13
C VAL A 19 0.93 -1.61 11.39
N ALA A 20 1.52 -2.13 10.32
CA ALA A 20 2.34 -3.32 10.40
C ALA A 20 3.41 -3.07 11.48
N SER A 21 3.24 -3.70 12.64
CA SER A 21 4.20 -3.71 13.74
C SER A 21 5.45 -4.51 13.39
N SER A 22 5.54 -5.03 12.16
CA SER A 22 6.63 -5.83 11.63
C SER A 22 7.41 -5.08 10.54
N PHE A 23 8.74 -5.11 10.63
CA PHE A 23 9.65 -4.58 9.61
C PHE A 23 10.05 -5.67 8.60
N GLY A 24 10.27 -5.28 7.35
CA GLY A 24 10.56 -6.22 6.25
C GLY A 24 11.95 -6.89 6.33
N MET A 25 12.89 -6.28 7.06
CA MET A 25 14.26 -6.77 7.23
C MET A 25 14.42 -7.55 8.55
N ASN A 26 13.70 -8.67 8.69
CA ASN A 26 13.74 -9.53 9.89
C ASN A 26 14.74 -10.70 9.81
N GLY A 27 15.66 -10.70 8.84
CA GLY A 27 16.64 -11.77 8.63
C GLY A 27 16.15 -12.99 7.83
N SER A 28 14.87 -13.08 7.49
CA SER A 28 14.33 -14.13 6.60
C SER A 28 15.06 -14.16 5.26
N LYS A 29 15.35 -15.32 4.68
CA LYS A 29 16.12 -15.45 3.42
C LYS A 29 15.74 -16.74 2.69
N MET A 30 16.40 -17.01 1.56
CA MET A 30 16.33 -18.32 0.89
C MET A 30 16.58 -19.42 1.93
N GLY A 31 15.68 -20.41 2.01
CA GLY A 31 15.73 -21.47 3.03
C GLY A 31 14.99 -21.16 4.35
N SER A 32 14.43 -19.96 4.53
CA SER A 32 13.47 -19.69 5.61
C SER A 32 12.08 -20.22 5.26
N LEU A 33 11.31 -20.64 6.27
CA LEU A 33 9.98 -21.26 6.13
C LEU A 33 8.90 -20.37 5.45
N GLY A 34 9.16 -19.07 5.25
CA GLY A 34 8.16 -18.07 4.84
C GLY A 34 8.05 -17.75 3.34
N GLY A 35 8.76 -18.49 2.48
CA GLY A 35 8.86 -18.19 1.05
C GLY A 35 9.66 -16.89 0.76
N VAL A 36 10.19 -16.77 -0.46
CA VAL A 36 10.93 -15.57 -0.86
C VAL A 36 9.95 -14.46 -1.21
N LYS A 37 10.02 -13.35 -0.48
CA LYS A 37 9.17 -12.17 -0.65
C LYS A 37 10.02 -10.93 -0.87
N TYR A 38 9.42 -9.90 -1.49
CA TYR A 38 10.02 -8.58 -1.51
C TYR A 38 10.15 -8.04 -0.09
N LYS A 39 11.36 -7.64 0.28
CA LYS A 39 11.63 -6.99 1.55
C LYS A 39 11.62 -5.47 1.37
N ASN A 40 11.21 -4.78 2.40
CA ASN A 40 11.27 -3.32 2.47
C ASN A 40 12.15 -2.89 3.65
N SER A 41 12.76 -1.72 3.53
CA SER A 41 13.58 -1.07 4.55
C SER A 41 12.80 -0.08 5.41
N GLY A 42 11.47 -0.18 5.42
CA GLY A 42 10.63 0.60 6.33
C GLY A 42 10.81 0.12 7.75
N VAL A 43 10.84 1.06 8.70
CA VAL A 43 10.81 0.74 10.13
C VAL A 43 9.39 0.31 10.54
N ALA A 44 9.24 -0.27 11.73
CA ALA A 44 7.91 -0.55 12.27
C ALA A 44 7.13 0.77 12.37
N ASN A 45 5.90 0.80 11.86
CA ASN A 45 5.05 1.98 11.83
C ASN A 45 5.63 3.21 11.08
N ASP A 46 6.38 2.97 10.01
CA ASP A 46 6.91 4.03 9.14
C ASP A 46 5.81 4.97 8.60
N GLY A 47 5.99 6.29 8.79
CA GLY A 47 5.01 7.31 8.36
C GLY A 47 5.25 7.85 6.95
N ARG A 48 6.36 7.48 6.30
CA ARG A 48 6.72 8.00 4.98
C ARG A 48 5.77 7.50 3.90
N CYS A 49 5.47 8.37 2.93
CA CYS A 49 4.57 8.05 1.84
C CYS A 49 5.03 8.68 0.52
N PHE A 50 4.92 7.92 -0.57
CA PHE A 50 5.17 8.41 -1.92
C PHE A 50 3.86 8.77 -2.61
N LYS A 51 3.85 9.88 -3.35
CA LYS A 51 2.86 10.14 -4.39
C LYS A 51 3.40 9.60 -5.70
N ILE A 52 2.68 8.65 -6.29
CA ILE A 52 3.08 7.98 -7.53
C ILE A 52 2.08 8.22 -8.63
N THR A 53 2.56 8.31 -9.86
CA THR A 53 1.76 8.41 -11.08
C THR A 53 2.21 7.33 -12.06
N TYR A 54 1.29 6.47 -12.50
CA TYR A 54 1.60 5.36 -13.40
C TYR A 54 0.40 4.99 -14.27
N CYS A 55 0.66 4.29 -15.38
CA CYS A 55 -0.34 3.61 -16.19
C CYS A 55 -0.09 2.09 -16.14
N GLN A 56 -1.12 1.29 -15.85
CA GLN A 56 -1.02 -0.17 -15.84
C GLN A 56 -2.15 -0.79 -16.68
N PRO A 57 -1.86 -1.27 -17.90
CA PRO A 57 -2.86 -1.89 -18.74
C PRO A 57 -3.32 -3.24 -18.17
N SER A 58 -4.56 -3.63 -18.48
CA SER A 58 -5.05 -4.98 -18.19
C SER A 58 -4.60 -5.95 -19.28
N GLN A 59 -3.77 -6.92 -18.91
CA GLN A 59 -3.27 -7.96 -19.83
C GLN A 59 -4.29 -9.08 -20.07
N SER A 60 -5.29 -9.24 -19.18
CA SER A 60 -6.25 -10.34 -19.22
C SER A 60 -7.64 -9.95 -19.70
N ARG A 61 -7.87 -8.68 -20.02
CA ARG A 61 -9.21 -8.20 -20.43
C ARG A 61 -9.73 -8.91 -21.67
N GLY A 62 -8.85 -9.28 -22.61
CA GLY A 62 -9.23 -9.90 -23.88
C GLY A 62 -9.96 -11.25 -23.75
N TYR A 63 -9.86 -11.93 -22.61
CA TYR A 63 -10.47 -13.25 -22.39
C TYR A 63 -11.25 -13.38 -21.07
N SER A 64 -11.28 -12.34 -20.23
CA SER A 64 -11.91 -12.42 -18.89
C SER A 64 -13.36 -11.92 -18.83
N GLY A 65 -13.86 -11.26 -19.89
CA GLY A 65 -15.20 -10.67 -19.92
C GLY A 65 -15.44 -9.54 -18.91
N ARG A 66 -14.38 -9.06 -18.24
CA ARG A 66 -14.46 -7.98 -17.24
C ARG A 66 -14.61 -6.62 -17.91
N GLU A 67 -15.29 -5.72 -17.21
CA GLU A 67 -15.49 -4.34 -17.63
C GLU A 67 -14.18 -3.56 -17.76
N LEU A 68 -14.20 -2.50 -18.58
CA LEU A 68 -13.04 -1.61 -18.72
C LEU A 68 -12.89 -0.74 -17.47
N GLN A 69 -11.69 -0.75 -16.89
CA GLN A 69 -11.36 0.02 -15.69
C GLN A 69 -10.33 1.11 -16.00
N ASN A 70 -10.29 2.15 -15.16
CA ASN A 70 -9.26 3.18 -15.26
C ASN A 70 -7.86 2.59 -15.01
N VAL A 71 -6.95 2.81 -15.96
CA VAL A 71 -5.58 2.30 -15.92
C VAL A 71 -4.54 3.36 -15.55
N TYR A 72 -4.91 4.64 -15.61
CA TYR A 72 -4.03 5.76 -15.28
C TYR A 72 -4.30 6.23 -13.85
N THR A 73 -3.35 5.99 -12.94
CA THR A 73 -3.57 6.20 -11.51
C THR A 73 -2.53 7.16 -10.93
N THR A 74 -3.00 8.12 -10.14
CA THR A 74 -2.19 8.89 -9.19
C THR A 74 -2.65 8.59 -7.78
N LYS A 75 -1.78 8.04 -6.93
CA LYS A 75 -2.14 7.66 -5.56
C LYS A 75 -0.99 7.85 -4.57
N LEU A 76 -1.35 7.92 -3.29
CA LEU A 76 -0.40 7.84 -2.18
C LEU A 76 -0.13 6.36 -1.84
N VAL A 77 1.14 6.00 -1.70
CA VAL A 77 1.60 4.64 -1.36
C VAL A 77 2.58 4.70 -0.19
N PRO A 78 2.37 3.93 0.88
CA PRO A 78 3.30 3.88 2.01
C PRO A 78 4.70 3.43 1.59
N PHE A 79 5.73 3.99 2.23
CA PHE A 79 7.14 3.65 1.97
C PHE A 79 7.39 2.14 2.10
N SER A 80 6.81 1.49 3.11
CA SER A 80 6.94 0.05 3.38
C SER A 80 6.40 -0.84 2.25
N SER A 81 5.41 -0.37 1.48
CA SER A 81 4.80 -1.13 0.38
C SER A 81 5.33 -0.73 -0.99
N TRP A 82 5.97 0.43 -1.11
CA TRP A 82 6.36 1.01 -2.39
C TRP A 82 7.27 0.09 -3.21
N TYR A 83 8.27 -0.55 -2.59
CA TYR A 83 9.17 -1.43 -3.33
C TYR A 83 8.44 -2.60 -4.00
N ALA A 84 7.51 -3.24 -3.28
CA ALA A 84 6.72 -4.33 -3.84
C ALA A 84 5.75 -3.83 -4.93
N GLU A 85 5.11 -2.67 -4.73
CA GLU A 85 4.21 -2.06 -5.71
C GLU A 85 4.93 -1.67 -7.00
N GLN A 86 6.13 -1.08 -6.90
CA GLN A 86 6.96 -0.75 -8.05
C GLN A 86 7.27 -1.99 -8.88
N GLN A 87 7.76 -3.04 -8.21
CA GLN A 87 8.08 -4.32 -8.87
C GLN A 87 6.84 -4.95 -9.52
N ARG A 88 5.68 -4.88 -8.85
CA ARG A 88 4.41 -5.37 -9.39
C ARG A 88 4.00 -4.60 -10.64
N ILE A 89 4.07 -3.27 -10.63
CA ILE A 89 3.72 -2.42 -11.79
C ILE A 89 4.61 -2.78 -12.97
N MET A 90 5.92 -2.89 -12.77
CA MET A 90 6.89 -3.22 -13.81
C MET A 90 6.64 -4.62 -14.40
N LYS A 91 6.45 -5.62 -13.54
CA LYS A 91 6.16 -7.01 -13.97
C LYS A 91 4.84 -7.15 -14.73
N MET A 92 3.85 -6.34 -14.37
CA MET A 92 2.56 -6.28 -15.06
C MET A 92 2.58 -5.37 -16.30
N GLY A 93 3.76 -4.96 -16.79
CA GLY A 93 3.90 -4.16 -18.01
C GLY A 93 3.40 -2.73 -17.89
N GLY A 94 3.25 -2.21 -16.67
CA GLY A 94 2.90 -0.83 -16.42
C GLY A 94 4.10 0.12 -16.54
N LYS A 95 3.81 1.39 -16.82
CA LYS A 95 4.81 2.46 -16.89
C LYS A 95 4.61 3.45 -15.75
N ILE A 96 5.67 3.68 -14.98
CA ILE A 96 5.70 4.70 -13.92
C ILE A 96 6.18 6.01 -14.54
N PHE A 97 5.44 7.09 -14.35
CA PHE A 97 5.75 8.41 -14.90
C PHE A 97 6.40 9.33 -13.87
N LYS A 98 5.92 9.29 -12.62
CA LYS A 98 6.40 10.19 -11.56
C LYS A 98 6.32 9.52 -10.20
N VAL A 99 7.33 9.76 -9.37
CA VAL A 99 7.39 9.32 -7.97
C VAL A 99 7.97 10.46 -7.14
N GLU A 100 7.25 10.90 -6.13
CA GLU A 100 7.67 11.97 -5.23
C GLU A 100 7.46 11.52 -3.80
N LEU A 101 8.42 11.82 -2.91
CA LEU A 101 8.21 11.65 -1.48
C LEU A 101 7.24 12.75 -1.02
N ALA A 102 6.00 12.37 -0.75
CA ALA A 102 4.93 13.29 -0.38
C ALA A 102 4.90 13.55 1.13
N VAL A 103 5.22 12.53 1.92
CA VAL A 103 5.25 12.60 3.38
C VAL A 103 6.58 12.04 3.87
N GLY A 104 7.19 12.81 4.78
CA GLY A 104 8.42 12.50 5.47
C GLY A 104 9.69 13.11 4.88
N ARG A 105 10.82 12.88 5.55
CA ARG A 105 12.10 13.52 5.24
C ARG A 105 13.12 12.55 4.65
N LYS A 106 14.02 13.09 3.84
CA LYS A 106 15.16 12.37 3.26
C LYS A 106 16.27 12.26 4.31
N GLN A 107 17.00 11.14 4.30
CA GLN A 107 18.20 10.91 5.13
C GLN A 107 18.03 11.20 6.63
N GLN A 108 16.89 10.78 7.21
CA GLN A 108 16.63 10.93 8.63
C GLN A 108 16.97 9.65 9.40
N ASN A 109 17.74 9.78 10.49
CA ASN A 109 18.22 8.65 11.29
C ASN A 109 17.13 8.02 12.18
N VAL A 110 16.28 8.83 12.82
CA VAL A 110 15.22 8.40 13.74
C VAL A 110 13.97 9.27 13.56
N GLY A 111 12.79 8.72 13.85
CA GLY A 111 11.52 9.44 13.71
C GLY A 111 11.05 9.50 12.26
N ASN A 112 11.07 8.37 11.57
CA ASN A 112 10.78 8.23 10.14
C ASN A 112 9.28 8.42 9.82
N MET A 113 8.78 9.61 10.11
CA MET A 113 7.46 10.13 9.72
C MET A 113 7.61 11.10 8.56
#